data_AF-A0A3D8QXH1-F1
#
_entry.id   AF-A0A3D8QXH1-F1
#
_cell.length_a   1.000
_cell.length_b   1.000
_cell.length_c   1.000
_cell.angle_alpha   90.00
_cell.angle_beta   90.00
_cell.angle_gamma   90.00
#
_symmetry.space_group_name_H-M   'P 1'
#
loop_
_entity.id
_entity.type
_entity.pdbx_description
1 polymer ?
#
loop_
_entity_poly.entity_id
_entity_poly.type
_entity_poly.pdbx_seq_one_letter_code
_entity_poly.pdbx_strand_id
1 'polypeptide(L)'
;MLFWTCRVLPIILLLLSLGLASEAFTHNHNDDGPMDMRKGEMGRSENSHLTISTALNSTDSGPNSYFRHSEYSRLVWAHIVLMSVGWTFVLPLGISLLKFNTWKCINMNVAIMLSIAKSRLSLPIQLAFLVINGLGALLATIYNTKTPDLYPNNAHHRLGWFLIWTICAHSSMAMIAVYTKRNKISSEMEERAVLIPTSAEVLVDHQPIHNFHDGQIHRFSDNSGLDAERNTESMRSYSLSSTNSVRNRPDPSYPTESNHDHQTLAISKMFLTQKLALLKTSRTQRIFSAVYGTINRLILLFGFVALATGFVTYAGIYRGSHVFSGLAHFIKGGVFFWYGILTLGRWAGCFADLGWAWNIKPSKTLVGHWKVSSPSAEFVESFLIFFYGCTNVFLEHLTAWGRRWSAQDLEHISISIMFFGGGLCGMLVESRKIRGLLNATTTHTRPAHLHNPYSADEKALWQPPKTYRFSMNLLPALIVLLLGVMMSSHHQTSMVSTMLHKQWGTLLVGAALARAVTYMLFYISPPTSLLPSRPPSELITAFCLMAGGLIFMASSVDTVKAIETNDLGAMFVFTMTMGLVTFLMAWIILVIAIKGWAIRRKGNTAFSFLTAAQNENSL
;
A
#
# COMPACT_ATOMS: atom_id res chain seq x y z
N MET A 1 19.53 13.57 -15.61
CA MET A 1 18.40 12.71 -15.15
C MET A 1 17.14 13.51 -14.73
N LEU A 2 17.09 14.83 -14.95
CA LEU A 2 15.96 15.72 -14.63
C LEU A 2 15.17 16.20 -15.88
N PHE A 3 15.54 15.75 -17.08
CA PHE A 3 14.91 16.16 -18.33
C PHE A 3 13.81 15.20 -18.84
N TRP A 4 13.71 14.00 -18.25
CA TRP A 4 12.72 12.98 -18.65
C TRP A 4 11.43 13.01 -17.82
N THR A 5 11.40 13.73 -16.70
CA THR A 5 10.25 13.79 -15.78
C THR A 5 9.17 14.78 -16.19
N CYS A 6 9.49 15.78 -17.01
CA CYS A 6 8.57 16.90 -17.31
C CYS A 6 7.72 16.71 -18.58
N ARG A 7 8.02 15.74 -19.45
CA ARG A 7 7.27 15.55 -20.73
C ARG A 7 6.48 14.26 -20.83
N VAL A 8 6.77 13.25 -20.01
CA VAL A 8 6.09 11.93 -20.06
C VAL A 8 4.90 11.88 -19.09
N LEU A 9 4.98 12.60 -17.97
CA LEU A 9 3.90 12.67 -16.97
C LEU A 9 2.58 13.26 -17.50
N PRO A 10 2.59 14.31 -18.36
CA PRO A 10 1.38 14.85 -18.97
C PRO A 10 0.72 13.88 -19.95
N ILE A 11 1.50 13.06 -20.66
CA ILE A 11 1.02 12.09 -21.66
C ILE A 11 0.36 10.88 -20.97
N ILE A 12 0.89 10.47 -19.82
CA ILE A 12 0.30 9.42 -18.96
C ILE A 12 -1.01 9.91 -18.30
N LEU A 13 -1.06 11.19 -17.91
CA LEU A 13 -2.27 11.85 -17.43
C LEU A 13 -3.33 11.99 -18.53
N LEU A 14 -2.87 12.26 -19.76
CA LEU A 14 -3.72 12.31 -20.95
C LEU A 14 -4.34 10.93 -21.24
N LEU A 15 -3.59 9.84 -21.12
CA LEU A 15 -4.09 8.46 -21.36
C LEU A 15 -5.08 7.97 -20.28
N LEU A 16 -4.96 8.47 -19.04
CA LEU A 16 -5.96 8.26 -17.97
C LEU A 16 -7.24 9.09 -18.16
N SER A 17 -7.18 10.19 -18.94
CA SER A 17 -8.34 11.04 -19.27
C SER A 17 -8.92 10.82 -20.68
N LEU A 18 -8.17 10.29 -21.65
CA LEU A 18 -8.63 10.06 -23.03
C LEU A 18 -9.58 8.88 -23.17
N GLY A 19 -9.68 8.03 -22.15
CA GLY A 19 -10.72 7.00 -22.08
C GLY A 19 -12.16 7.55 -22.05
N LEU A 20 -12.32 8.87 -21.81
CA LEU A 20 -13.60 9.54 -21.60
C LEU A 20 -13.75 10.83 -22.43
N ALA A 21 -12.84 11.09 -23.37
CA ALA A 21 -12.83 12.30 -24.18
C ALA A 21 -12.46 11.98 -25.63
N SER A 22 -13.38 11.37 -26.38
CA SER A 22 -13.32 11.33 -27.84
C SER A 22 -14.66 11.79 -28.43
N GLU A 23 -15.14 12.98 -28.03
CA GLU A 23 -16.25 13.63 -28.75
C GLU A 23 -16.36 15.14 -28.53
N ALA A 24 -15.27 15.81 -28.18
CA ALA A 24 -15.29 17.27 -27.95
C ALA A 24 -14.41 18.07 -28.94
N PHE A 25 -13.94 17.47 -30.04
CA PHE A 25 -13.14 18.18 -31.04
C PHE A 25 -13.36 17.67 -32.47
N THR A 26 -14.55 17.86 -33.01
CA THR A 26 -14.74 18.01 -34.47
C THR A 26 -15.80 19.07 -34.72
N HIS A 27 -15.38 20.31 -34.91
CA HIS A 27 -16.21 21.38 -35.46
C HIS A 27 -15.86 21.54 -36.94
N ASN A 28 -16.89 21.68 -37.77
CA ASN A 28 -16.92 22.18 -39.15
C ASN A 28 -16.05 21.49 -40.19
N HIS A 29 -16.69 20.69 -41.05
CA HIS A 29 -16.73 21.01 -42.48
C HIS A 29 -18.03 20.49 -43.09
N ASN A 30 -18.86 21.42 -43.55
CA ASN A 30 -19.84 21.19 -44.61
C ASN A 30 -19.06 20.85 -45.88
N ASP A 31 -19.52 19.86 -46.65
CA ASP A 31 -19.62 19.95 -48.10
C ASP A 31 -20.58 18.89 -48.66
N ASP A 32 -21.17 19.23 -49.80
CA ASP A 32 -22.38 18.72 -50.40
C ASP A 32 -22.28 17.33 -51.08
N GLY A 33 -23.43 16.70 -51.31
CA GLY A 33 -23.62 15.78 -52.45
C GLY A 33 -24.48 14.53 -52.19
N PRO A 34 -25.70 14.43 -52.74
CA PRO A 34 -26.59 13.29 -52.55
C PRO A 34 -26.33 12.20 -53.61
N MET A 35 -26.40 10.92 -53.21
CA MET A 35 -26.53 9.82 -54.17
C MET A 35 -27.75 8.96 -53.83
N ASP A 36 -28.71 9.15 -54.71
CA ASP A 36 -29.98 8.46 -54.91
C ASP A 36 -29.74 6.99 -55.31
N MET A 37 -30.37 6.05 -54.61
CA MET A 37 -30.53 4.67 -55.05
C MET A 37 -31.93 4.19 -54.69
N ARG A 38 -32.83 4.45 -55.65
CA ARG A 38 -34.20 3.98 -55.73
C ARG A 38 -34.22 2.51 -56.21
N LYS A 39 -34.92 1.63 -55.49
CA LYS A 39 -36.04 0.77 -55.98
C LYS A 39 -36.24 -0.47 -55.11
N GLY A 40 -37.47 -0.65 -54.66
CA GLY A 40 -37.96 -1.88 -54.03
C GLY A 40 -39.34 -1.69 -53.40
N GLU A 41 -40.30 -1.17 -54.18
CA GLU A 41 -41.70 -1.02 -53.78
C GLU A 41 -42.46 -2.32 -54.08
N MET A 42 -43.15 -2.90 -53.08
CA MET A 42 -44.34 -3.73 -53.29
C MET A 42 -45.15 -3.83 -51.99
N GLY A 43 -46.44 -3.47 -52.04
CA GLY A 43 -47.44 -3.89 -51.04
C GLY A 43 -48.22 -2.78 -50.35
N ARG A 44 -49.31 -2.36 -50.99
CA ARG A 44 -50.33 -1.39 -50.55
C ARG A 44 -51.31 -2.03 -49.56
N SER A 45 -51.66 -1.32 -48.47
CA SER A 45 -52.97 -1.42 -47.81
C SER A 45 -53.27 -0.12 -47.06
N GLU A 46 -54.46 0.42 -47.28
CA GLU A 46 -54.94 1.74 -46.86
C GLU A 46 -55.62 1.71 -45.47
N ASN A 47 -55.56 2.88 -44.82
CA ASN A 47 -56.48 3.48 -43.86
C ASN A 47 -56.61 2.92 -42.43
N SER A 48 -56.07 3.70 -41.47
CA SER A 48 -56.92 4.41 -40.49
C SER A 48 -56.16 5.57 -39.84
N HIS A 49 -56.62 6.78 -40.13
CA HIS A 49 -56.24 8.01 -39.44
C HIS A 49 -56.74 7.94 -37.98
N LEU A 50 -55.81 7.95 -37.03
CA LEU A 50 -56.09 8.32 -35.64
C LEU A 50 -55.02 9.32 -35.21
N THR A 51 -55.48 10.54 -35.03
CA THR A 51 -54.75 11.73 -34.61
C THR A 51 -54.12 11.51 -33.23
N ILE A 52 -52.82 11.17 -33.18
CA ILE A 52 -52.02 11.28 -31.95
C ILE A 52 -51.33 12.65 -31.99
N SER A 53 -52.04 13.64 -31.48
CA SER A 53 -51.47 14.94 -31.16
C SER A 53 -50.54 14.79 -29.95
N THR A 54 -49.32 15.32 -30.11
CA THR A 54 -48.49 15.91 -29.04
C THR A 54 -48.12 15.04 -27.84
N ALA A 55 -47.11 14.18 -28.01
CA ALA A 55 -46.20 13.76 -26.94
C ALA A 55 -44.87 13.21 -27.50
N LEU A 56 -44.22 13.93 -28.42
CA LEU A 56 -42.86 13.63 -28.87
C LEU A 56 -42.01 14.89 -28.68
N ASN A 57 -41.56 15.08 -27.44
CA ASN A 57 -40.38 15.89 -27.10
C ASN A 57 -39.98 15.66 -25.64
N SER A 58 -39.79 14.39 -25.27
CA SER A 58 -38.84 14.05 -24.22
C SER A 58 -37.68 13.34 -24.92
N THR A 59 -36.68 14.11 -25.33
CA THR A 59 -35.34 13.57 -25.54
C THR A 59 -35.01 12.71 -24.32
N ASP A 60 -34.85 11.41 -24.54
CA ASP A 60 -34.46 10.43 -23.53
C ASP A 60 -33.00 10.67 -23.13
N SER A 61 -32.74 11.82 -22.50
CA SER A 61 -31.46 12.14 -21.89
C SER A 61 -31.36 11.26 -20.65
N GLY A 62 -30.65 10.13 -20.79
CA GLY A 62 -30.40 9.20 -19.69
C GLY A 62 -29.94 9.89 -18.39
N PRO A 63 -29.99 9.19 -17.25
CA PRO A 63 -30.05 9.78 -15.91
C PRO A 63 -29.00 10.88 -15.67
N ASN A 64 -29.44 12.02 -15.10
CA ASN A 64 -28.58 13.15 -14.75
C ASN A 64 -27.37 12.70 -13.94
N SER A 65 -26.16 12.86 -14.49
CA SER A 65 -24.88 12.47 -13.88
C SER A 65 -23.86 13.60 -13.99
N TYR A 66 -22.86 13.61 -13.09
CA TYR A 66 -21.77 14.58 -13.15
C TYR A 66 -20.94 14.44 -14.43
N PHE A 67 -20.88 13.24 -15.01
CA PHE A 67 -20.24 12.98 -16.30
C PHE A 67 -20.89 13.76 -17.46
N ARG A 68 -22.22 13.89 -17.48
CA ARG A 68 -22.97 14.61 -18.52
C ARG A 68 -23.15 16.10 -18.22
N HIS A 69 -22.75 16.55 -17.04
CA HIS A 69 -22.87 17.94 -16.64
C HIS A 69 -21.63 18.74 -17.06
N SER A 70 -21.80 19.65 -18.02
CA SER A 70 -20.69 20.40 -18.63
C SER A 70 -20.21 21.59 -17.81
N GLU A 71 -21.07 22.15 -16.94
CA GLU A 71 -20.75 23.32 -16.13
C GLU A 71 -19.67 22.99 -15.09
N TYR A 72 -18.68 23.87 -14.98
CA TYR A 72 -17.55 23.72 -14.06
C TYR A 72 -16.80 22.38 -14.18
N SER A 73 -16.93 21.67 -15.30
CA SER A 73 -16.31 20.36 -15.58
C SER A 73 -14.80 20.35 -15.30
N ARG A 74 -14.10 21.44 -15.59
CA ARG A 74 -12.67 21.60 -15.30
C ARG A 74 -12.32 21.41 -13.81
N LEU A 75 -13.19 21.82 -12.89
CA LEU A 75 -12.95 21.68 -11.45
C LEU A 75 -13.05 20.22 -10.99
N VAL A 76 -14.08 19.50 -11.45
CA VAL A 76 -14.25 18.08 -11.11
C VAL A 76 -13.18 17.23 -11.77
N TRP A 77 -12.77 17.53 -13.01
CA TRP A 77 -11.64 16.87 -13.66
C TRP A 77 -10.32 17.11 -12.91
N ALA A 78 -10.04 18.34 -12.48
CA ALA A 78 -8.85 18.64 -11.69
C ALA A 78 -8.87 17.90 -10.34
N HIS A 79 -10.03 17.80 -9.68
CA HIS A 79 -10.20 16.98 -8.47
C HIS A 79 -9.88 15.49 -8.75
N ILE A 80 -10.50 14.90 -9.78
CA ILE A 80 -10.32 13.49 -10.15
C ILE A 80 -8.85 13.20 -10.43
N VAL A 81 -8.19 14.07 -11.19
CA VAL A 81 -6.77 13.93 -11.54
C VAL A 81 -5.89 14.02 -10.30
N LEU A 82 -6.05 15.05 -9.46
CA LEU A 82 -5.24 15.23 -8.26
C LEU A 82 -5.43 14.08 -7.26
N MET A 83 -6.66 13.62 -7.06
CA MET A 83 -6.95 12.48 -6.19
C MET A 83 -6.35 11.19 -6.76
N SER A 84 -6.54 10.92 -8.05
CA SER A 84 -5.97 9.73 -8.70
C SER A 84 -4.45 9.72 -8.63
N VAL A 85 -3.80 10.87 -8.88
CA VAL A 85 -2.34 11.00 -8.77
C VAL A 85 -1.85 10.79 -7.34
N GLY A 86 -2.50 11.46 -6.39
CA GLY A 86 -2.15 11.39 -4.98
C GLY A 86 -2.26 9.96 -4.42
N TRP A 87 -3.40 9.32 -4.63
CA TRP A 87 -3.71 8.01 -4.05
C TRP A 87 -3.01 6.85 -4.77
N THR A 88 -2.83 6.91 -6.09
CA THR A 88 -2.24 5.81 -6.88
C THR A 88 -0.71 5.88 -6.95
N PHE A 89 -0.11 7.08 -6.93
CA PHE A 89 1.34 7.24 -7.11
C PHE A 89 2.02 7.82 -5.87
N VAL A 90 1.58 8.97 -5.37
CA VAL A 90 2.33 9.68 -4.31
C VAL A 90 2.27 8.92 -2.98
N LEU A 91 1.09 8.44 -2.59
CA LEU A 91 0.87 7.74 -1.34
C LEU A 91 1.67 6.41 -1.25
N PRO A 92 1.60 5.47 -2.22
CA PRO A 92 2.43 4.26 -2.19
C PRO A 92 3.92 4.55 -2.05
N LEU A 93 4.42 5.59 -2.75
CA LEU A 93 5.82 6.00 -2.66
C LEU A 93 6.17 6.52 -1.25
N GLY A 94 5.29 7.32 -0.64
CA GLY A 94 5.46 7.86 0.71
C GLY A 94 5.49 6.79 1.80
N ILE A 95 4.56 5.83 1.73
CA ILE A 95 4.48 4.69 2.67
C ILE A 95 5.68 3.75 2.47
N SER A 96 6.08 3.48 1.22
CA SER A 96 7.24 2.64 0.88
C SER A 96 8.53 3.11 1.54
N LEU A 97 8.69 4.43 1.61
CA LEU A 97 9.85 5.11 2.18
C LEU A 97 9.74 5.41 3.68
N LEU A 98 8.62 5.02 4.30
CA LEU A 98 8.33 5.32 5.69
C LEU A 98 9.04 4.37 6.66
N LYS A 99 9.65 4.99 7.67
CA LYS A 99 10.34 4.31 8.77
C LYS A 99 9.35 3.94 9.86
N PHE A 100 9.08 2.65 10.03
CA PHE A 100 8.63 2.15 11.33
C PHE A 100 9.33 0.84 11.69
N ASN A 101 10.11 0.88 12.78
CA ASN A 101 10.89 -0.25 13.27
C ASN A 101 10.48 -0.59 14.71
N THR A 102 9.18 -0.66 14.97
CA THR A 102 8.67 -0.93 16.31
C THR A 102 7.44 -1.84 16.27
N TRP A 103 7.60 -3.05 15.73
CA TRP A 103 6.78 -4.15 16.21
C TRP A 103 7.47 -5.50 16.05
N LYS A 104 8.22 -5.87 17.10
CA LYS A 104 8.69 -7.24 17.29
C LYS A 104 7.62 -8.13 17.94
N CYS A 105 6.40 -7.63 18.22
CA CYS A 105 5.51 -8.30 19.20
C CYS A 105 3.99 -8.42 18.92
N ILE A 106 3.40 -7.93 17.82
CA ILE A 106 1.96 -8.26 17.54
C ILE A 106 1.75 -8.52 16.04
N ASN A 107 2.05 -9.76 15.65
CA ASN A 107 1.12 -10.76 15.11
C ASN A 107 -0.08 -10.35 14.25
N MET A 108 0.12 -9.47 13.26
CA MET A 108 -0.46 -9.68 11.93
C MET A 108 0.46 -8.94 10.96
N ASN A 109 0.87 -9.53 9.84
CA ASN A 109 1.67 -8.85 8.81
C ASN A 109 1.12 -9.23 7.44
N VAL A 110 -0.10 -8.78 7.15
CA VAL A 110 -0.59 -8.54 5.79
C VAL A 110 -0.39 -7.05 5.49
N ALA A 111 0.82 -6.55 5.73
CA ALA A 111 1.16 -5.20 5.31
C ALA A 111 1.41 -5.29 3.81
N ILE A 112 0.52 -4.67 3.03
CA ILE A 112 0.71 -4.45 1.60
C ILE A 112 2.13 -3.95 1.40
N MET A 113 2.97 -4.78 0.76
CA MET A 113 4.16 -4.54 -0.08
C MET A 113 5.20 -3.47 0.32
N LEU A 114 4.76 -2.34 0.86
CA LEU A 114 5.37 -1.02 0.81
C LEU A 114 5.48 -0.37 2.19
N SER A 115 5.79 -1.10 3.26
CA SER A 115 6.30 -0.43 4.46
C SER A 115 7.71 -0.93 4.74
N ILE A 116 8.56 -0.10 5.35
CA ILE A 116 9.95 -0.41 5.73
C ILE A 116 10.98 -0.05 4.64
N ALA A 117 11.10 1.23 4.30
CA ALA A 117 12.42 1.78 4.04
C ALA A 117 12.61 2.98 4.95
N LYS A 118 13.81 3.16 5.53
CA LYS A 118 14.11 4.37 6.27
C LYS A 118 14.51 5.40 5.21
N SER A 119 13.81 6.50 4.96
CA SER A 119 14.36 7.59 4.13
C SER A 119 14.06 8.97 4.72
N ARG A 120 14.99 9.92 4.56
CA ARG A 120 14.73 11.35 4.85
C ARG A 120 13.70 11.92 3.86
N LEU A 121 13.51 11.28 2.71
CA LEU A 121 12.53 11.68 1.69
C LEU A 121 11.08 11.28 2.03
N SER A 122 10.83 10.49 3.08
CA SER A 122 9.47 10.08 3.41
C SER A 122 8.58 11.25 3.84
N LEU A 123 9.10 12.14 4.69
CA LEU A 123 8.37 13.33 5.16
C LEU A 123 7.97 14.29 4.02
N PRO A 124 8.87 14.72 3.11
CA PRO A 124 8.48 15.60 2.03
C PRO A 124 7.47 14.95 1.08
N ILE A 125 7.54 13.63 0.84
CA ILE A 125 6.55 12.93 0.01
C ILE A 125 5.19 12.85 0.71
N GLN A 126 5.16 12.61 2.02
CA GLN A 126 3.91 12.66 2.81
C GLN A 126 3.30 14.05 2.84
N LEU A 127 4.11 15.11 2.97
CA LEU A 127 3.65 16.49 2.89
C LEU A 127 3.11 16.82 1.49
N ALA A 128 3.83 16.41 0.44
CA ALA A 128 3.37 16.59 -0.94
C ALA A 128 2.04 15.87 -1.18
N PHE A 129 1.88 14.65 -0.66
CA PHE A 129 0.60 13.94 -0.70
C PHE A 129 -0.50 14.73 0.01
N LEU A 130 -0.27 15.26 1.20
CA LEU A 130 -1.24 16.05 1.95
C LEU A 130 -1.66 17.32 1.19
N VAL A 131 -0.70 18.01 0.57
CA VAL A 131 -0.97 19.21 -0.26
C VAL A 131 -1.82 18.86 -1.48
N ILE A 132 -1.46 17.79 -2.21
CA ILE A 132 -2.23 17.32 -3.36
C ILE A 132 -3.66 16.93 -2.95
N ASN A 133 -3.80 16.21 -1.83
CA ASN A 133 -5.09 15.77 -1.32
C ASN A 133 -5.95 16.97 -0.87
N GLY A 134 -5.34 17.94 -0.16
CA GLY A 134 -6.01 19.16 0.27
C GLY A 134 -6.48 20.02 -0.90
N LEU A 135 -5.63 20.20 -1.93
CA LEU A 135 -6.01 20.93 -3.14
C LEU A 135 -7.14 20.21 -3.90
N GLY A 136 -7.04 18.89 -4.04
CA GLY A 136 -8.12 18.10 -4.65
C GLY A 136 -9.43 18.25 -3.88
N ALA A 137 -9.41 18.18 -2.54
CA ALA A 137 -10.60 18.33 -1.72
C ALA A 137 -11.21 19.74 -1.85
N LEU A 138 -10.37 20.78 -1.87
CA LEU A 138 -10.79 22.17 -2.07
C LEU A 138 -11.48 22.38 -3.43
N LEU A 139 -10.96 21.77 -4.50
CA LEU A 139 -11.61 21.88 -5.82
C LEU A 139 -12.97 21.17 -5.85
N ALA A 140 -13.10 20.03 -5.18
CA ALA A 140 -14.39 19.34 -5.04
C ALA A 140 -15.39 20.14 -4.20
N THR A 141 -14.96 20.77 -3.10
CA THR A 141 -15.87 21.60 -2.30
C THR A 141 -16.36 22.81 -3.08
N ILE A 142 -15.49 23.48 -3.84
CA ILE A 142 -15.90 24.58 -4.73
C ILE A 142 -16.90 24.09 -5.77
N TYR A 143 -16.60 22.96 -6.44
CA TYR A 143 -17.52 22.37 -7.42
C TYR A 143 -18.90 22.08 -6.81
N ASN A 144 -18.95 21.40 -5.66
CA ASN A 144 -20.20 21.07 -4.97
C ASN A 144 -21.02 22.30 -4.55
N THR A 145 -20.40 23.46 -4.32
CA THR A 145 -21.14 24.71 -4.04
C THR A 145 -21.72 25.37 -5.29
N LYS A 146 -21.21 25.01 -6.47
CA LYS A 146 -21.56 25.63 -7.76
C LYS A 146 -22.45 24.73 -8.63
N THR A 147 -22.55 23.45 -8.32
CA THR A 147 -23.35 22.48 -9.08
C THR A 147 -24.48 21.90 -8.25
N PRO A 148 -25.63 21.58 -8.86
CA PRO A 148 -26.70 20.86 -8.17
C PRO A 148 -26.23 19.47 -7.72
N ASP A 149 -26.77 18.96 -6.62
CA ASP A 149 -26.44 17.60 -6.14
C ASP A 149 -27.13 16.56 -7.04
N LEU A 150 -26.36 15.99 -7.96
CA LEU A 150 -26.83 14.98 -8.92
C LEU A 150 -26.79 13.55 -8.35
N TYR A 151 -26.18 13.35 -7.18
CA TYR A 151 -26.09 12.04 -6.52
C TYR A 151 -26.26 12.22 -5.01
N PRO A 152 -27.51 12.41 -4.56
CA PRO A 152 -27.79 12.69 -3.16
C PRO A 152 -27.36 11.53 -2.28
N ASN A 153 -26.83 11.87 -1.12
CA ASN A 153 -26.42 10.92 -0.10
C ASN A 153 -25.38 9.87 -0.56
N ASN A 154 -24.48 10.27 -1.46
CA ASN A 154 -23.42 9.37 -1.94
C ASN A 154 -22.45 8.94 -0.82
N ALA A 155 -22.01 7.68 -0.88
CA ALA A 155 -21.03 7.13 0.06
C ALA A 155 -19.64 7.75 -0.13
N HIS A 156 -19.32 8.22 -1.34
CA HIS A 156 -18.02 8.78 -1.68
C HIS A 156 -17.68 10.02 -0.85
N HIS A 157 -18.63 10.94 -0.66
CA HIS A 157 -18.41 12.17 0.09
C HIS A 157 -18.15 11.88 1.58
N ARG A 158 -18.94 10.97 2.18
CA ARG A 158 -18.76 10.53 3.57
C ARG A 158 -17.40 9.85 3.76
N LEU A 159 -17.05 8.95 2.85
CA LEU A 159 -15.77 8.23 2.87
C LEU A 159 -14.59 9.19 2.65
N GLY A 160 -14.73 10.15 1.74
CA GLY A 160 -13.70 11.14 1.42
C GLY A 160 -13.29 11.95 2.64
N TRP A 161 -14.25 12.53 3.36
CA TRP A 161 -13.97 13.26 4.60
C TRP A 161 -13.34 12.37 5.68
N PHE A 162 -13.87 11.16 5.87
CA PHE A 162 -13.30 10.20 6.81
C PHE A 162 -11.81 9.90 6.50
N LEU A 163 -11.48 9.72 5.22
CA LEU A 163 -10.11 9.44 4.79
C LEU A 163 -9.19 10.65 4.91
N ILE A 164 -9.67 11.85 4.61
CA ILE A 164 -8.91 13.10 4.83
C ILE A 164 -8.54 13.22 6.31
N TRP A 165 -9.51 13.07 7.23
CA TRP A 165 -9.25 13.11 8.67
C TRP A 165 -8.26 12.02 9.10
N THR A 166 -8.41 10.80 8.56
CA THR A 166 -7.50 9.68 8.84
C THR A 166 -6.07 9.97 8.38
N ILE A 167 -5.88 10.55 7.19
CA ILE A 167 -4.56 10.93 6.65
C ILE A 167 -3.95 12.09 7.42
N CYS A 168 -4.74 13.10 7.78
CA CYS A 168 -4.28 14.22 8.60
C CYS A 168 -3.79 13.73 9.97
N ALA A 169 -4.57 12.86 10.62
CA ALA A 169 -4.17 12.21 11.86
C ALA A 169 -2.89 11.39 11.64
N HIS A 170 -2.86 10.54 10.62
CA HIS A 170 -1.69 9.72 10.28
C HIS A 170 -0.40 10.53 10.06
N SER A 171 -0.49 11.62 9.30
CA SER A 171 0.65 12.50 9.01
C SER A 171 1.14 13.23 10.26
N SER A 172 0.20 13.68 11.10
CA SER A 172 0.51 14.27 12.41
C SER A 172 1.24 13.26 13.31
N MET A 173 0.77 12.00 13.30
CA MET A 173 1.40 10.92 14.05
C MET A 173 2.83 10.63 13.57
N ALA A 174 3.04 10.61 12.26
CA ALA A 174 4.37 10.44 11.66
C ALA A 174 5.33 11.57 12.08
N MET A 175 4.85 12.81 12.08
CA MET A 175 5.63 13.98 12.46
C MET A 175 6.04 13.96 13.95
N ILE A 176 5.10 13.65 14.85
CA ILE A 176 5.37 13.51 16.29
C ILE A 176 6.40 12.41 16.55
N ALA A 177 6.30 11.27 15.85
CA ALA A 177 7.25 10.17 15.98
C ALA A 177 8.69 10.55 15.56
N VAL A 178 8.84 11.42 14.55
CA VAL A 178 10.16 11.93 14.14
C VAL A 178 10.70 12.92 15.17
N TYR A 179 9.87 13.83 15.66
CA TYR A 179 10.28 14.86 16.62
C TYR A 179 10.72 14.26 17.95
N THR A 180 9.91 13.36 18.52
CA THR A 180 10.21 12.66 19.78
C THR A 180 11.50 11.84 19.70
N LYS A 181 11.78 11.22 18.54
CA LYS A 181 13.05 10.50 18.32
C LYS A 181 14.26 11.42 18.21
N ARG A 182 14.13 12.56 17.53
CA ARG A 182 15.22 13.55 17.44
C ARG A 182 15.58 14.07 18.83
N ASN A 183 14.57 14.33 19.65
CA ASN A 183 14.77 14.78 21.03
C ASN A 183 15.44 13.72 21.92
N LYS A 184 15.07 12.44 21.74
CA LYS A 184 15.74 11.33 22.45
C LYS A 184 17.22 11.22 22.07
N ILE A 185 17.56 11.32 20.79
CA ILE A 185 18.96 11.29 20.33
C ILE A 185 19.73 12.49 20.87
N SER A 186 19.12 13.68 20.86
CA SER A 186 19.73 14.89 21.42
C SER A 186 20.02 14.74 22.91
N SER A 187 19.03 14.24 23.67
CA SER A 187 19.17 13.98 25.11
C SER A 187 20.22 12.91 25.42
N GLU A 188 20.27 11.80 24.66
CA GLU A 188 21.30 10.76 24.84
C GLU A 188 22.70 11.26 24.42
N MET A 189 22.79 12.18 23.45
CA MET A 189 24.05 12.77 23.00
C MET A 189 24.54 13.85 23.96
N GLU A 190 23.63 14.60 24.58
CA GLU A 190 23.90 15.57 25.64
C GLU A 190 24.31 14.85 26.94
N GLU A 191 23.62 13.77 27.31
CA GLU A 191 24.01 12.90 28.43
C GLU A 191 25.37 12.24 28.18
N ARG A 192 25.66 11.79 26.94
CA ARG A 192 27.00 11.31 26.57
C ARG A 192 28.06 12.40 26.59
N ALA A 193 27.74 13.63 26.17
CA ALA A 193 28.68 14.74 26.17
C ALA A 193 29.04 15.18 27.60
N VAL A 194 28.11 15.06 28.54
CA VAL A 194 28.33 15.28 29.98
C VAL A 194 29.14 14.13 30.61
N LEU A 195 29.12 12.93 30.02
CA LEU A 195 29.82 11.73 30.49
C LEU A 195 31.16 11.47 29.80
N ILE A 196 31.66 12.35 28.92
CA ILE A 196 33.05 12.28 28.45
C ILE A 196 33.93 12.72 29.62
N PRO A 197 34.75 11.84 30.24
CA PRO A 197 35.76 12.31 31.16
C PRO A 197 36.73 13.13 30.31
N THR A 198 36.85 14.43 30.59
CA THR A 198 37.92 15.27 30.06
C THR A 198 39.21 14.49 30.27
N SER A 199 39.84 14.03 29.19
CA SER A 199 41.06 13.22 29.27
C SER A 199 42.07 13.98 30.11
N ALA A 200 42.67 13.29 31.08
CA ALA A 200 43.65 13.86 31.99
C ALA A 200 44.82 14.55 31.25
N GLU A 201 45.04 14.23 29.97
CA GLU A 201 45.99 14.90 29.08
C GLU A 201 45.70 16.39 28.85
N VAL A 202 44.45 16.83 28.78
CA VAL A 202 44.12 18.26 28.58
C VAL A 202 44.35 19.07 29.86
N LEU A 203 44.28 18.41 31.04
CA LEU A 203 44.57 19.07 32.31
C LEU A 203 46.08 19.22 32.57
N VAL A 204 46.92 18.40 31.94
CA VAL A 204 48.38 18.47 32.05
C VAL A 204 48.95 19.68 31.27
N ASP A 205 48.27 20.11 30.20
CA ASP A 205 48.74 21.21 29.34
C ASP A 205 48.39 22.61 29.89
N HIS A 206 47.76 22.71 31.06
CA HIS A 206 47.39 23.98 31.70
C HIS A 206 47.98 24.16 33.11
N GLN A 207 49.02 23.40 33.49
CA GLN A 207 49.80 23.74 34.69
C GLN A 207 50.76 24.91 34.40
N PRO A 208 50.67 26.03 35.13
CA PRO A 208 51.64 27.11 35.02
C PRO A 208 53.00 26.61 35.49
N ILE A 209 53.99 26.70 34.61
CA ILE A 209 55.39 26.38 34.87
C ILE A 209 55.90 27.31 35.99
N HIS A 210 56.02 26.79 37.22
CA HIS A 210 56.89 27.40 38.22
C HIS A 210 58.10 26.50 38.45
N ASN A 211 59.24 27.11 38.16
CA ASN A 211 60.54 26.51 37.94
C ASN A 211 61.36 26.48 39.24
N PHE A 212 62.22 25.47 39.37
CA PHE A 212 63.41 25.33 40.25
C PHE A 212 63.25 25.02 41.76
N HIS A 213 63.88 23.88 42.11
CA HIS A 213 64.86 23.65 43.17
C HIS A 213 64.52 22.59 44.23
N ASP A 214 65.29 21.50 44.12
CA ASP A 214 65.98 20.78 45.19
C ASP A 214 65.23 19.77 46.09
N GLY A 215 65.95 18.66 46.33
CA GLY A 215 65.98 17.97 47.61
C GLY A 215 64.73 17.25 48.11
N GLN A 216 64.65 15.96 47.80
CA GLN A 216 64.49 14.88 48.80
C GLN A 216 63.26 14.81 49.75
N ILE A 217 62.86 13.55 49.98
CA ILE A 217 62.19 12.99 51.19
C ILE A 217 60.66 12.80 51.13
N HIS A 218 60.29 11.51 51.15
CA HIS A 218 59.00 10.99 51.59
C HIS A 218 58.55 11.59 52.92
N ARG A 219 57.29 12.06 53.01
CA ARG A 219 56.61 12.13 54.30
C ARG A 219 55.10 11.94 54.18
N PHE A 220 54.63 10.87 54.82
CA PHE A 220 53.26 10.64 55.23
C PHE A 220 52.80 11.74 56.19
N SER A 221 51.56 12.21 56.04
CA SER A 221 50.77 12.69 57.16
C SER A 221 49.28 12.62 56.84
N ASP A 222 48.61 11.64 57.44
CA ASP A 222 47.25 11.77 57.95
C ASP A 222 47.20 12.95 58.94
N ASN A 223 46.20 13.84 58.83
CA ASN A 223 45.46 14.28 60.03
C ASN A 223 44.19 15.09 59.73
N SER A 224 43.15 14.77 60.53
CA SER A 224 42.02 15.58 61.03
C SER A 224 41.05 16.22 60.02
N GLY A 225 39.73 16.07 60.14
CA GLY A 225 38.91 15.78 61.31
C GLY A 225 38.22 17.05 61.82
N LEU A 226 36.89 16.98 61.88
CA LEU A 226 35.97 17.72 62.76
C LEU A 226 35.45 19.10 62.31
N ASP A 227 34.17 19.05 61.93
CA ASP A 227 33.01 19.74 62.53
C ASP A 227 32.84 21.28 62.52
N ALA A 228 31.63 21.61 62.07
CA ALA A 228 30.70 22.63 62.57
C ALA A 228 31.07 24.12 62.46
N GLU A 229 30.28 24.88 61.68
CA GLU A 229 29.19 25.68 62.24
C GLU A 229 28.37 26.43 61.17
N ARG A 230 27.28 27.04 61.65
CA ARG A 230 26.07 27.49 60.96
C ARG A 230 25.84 28.97 61.31
N ASN A 231 25.31 29.78 60.36
CA ASN A 231 24.81 31.17 60.50
C ASN A 231 25.93 32.25 60.56
N THR A 232 25.84 33.50 60.08
CA THR A 232 24.84 34.36 59.40
C THR A 232 25.56 35.64 58.94
N GLU A 233 24.89 36.43 58.11
CA GLU A 233 25.30 37.64 57.39
C GLU A 233 25.98 38.78 58.19
N SER A 234 26.85 39.57 57.54
CA SER A 234 26.70 41.04 57.49
C SER A 234 27.71 41.75 56.57
N MET A 235 27.15 42.64 55.74
CA MET A 235 27.61 43.99 55.38
C MET A 235 28.93 44.22 54.60
N ARG A 236 28.71 44.59 53.33
CA ARG A 236 29.25 45.77 52.62
C ARG A 236 30.43 46.49 53.29
N SER A 237 31.58 46.48 52.61
CA SER A 237 32.43 47.65 52.50
C SER A 237 32.92 47.79 51.06
N TYR A 238 32.45 48.86 50.41
CA TYR A 238 33.04 49.42 49.20
C TYR A 238 34.28 50.21 49.63
N SER A 239 35.43 49.91 49.05
CA SER A 239 36.54 50.87 48.93
C SER A 239 37.10 50.80 47.51
N LEU A 240 36.89 51.89 46.79
CA LEU A 240 37.41 52.20 45.47
C LEU A 240 38.84 52.78 45.54
N SER A 241 39.52 52.66 44.40
CA SER A 241 40.68 53.44 43.91
C SER A 241 42.05 53.01 44.42
N SER A 242 43.11 52.94 43.60
CA SER A 242 43.28 53.10 42.15
C SER A 242 44.76 52.82 41.83
N THR A 243 45.05 52.30 40.65
CA THR A 243 46.02 52.83 39.65
C THR A 243 46.77 51.75 38.86
N ASN A 244 46.47 51.76 37.56
CA ASN A 244 47.38 51.67 36.42
C ASN A 244 48.34 50.48 36.29
N SER A 245 47.90 49.50 35.48
CA SER A 245 48.71 48.90 34.41
C SER A 245 47.77 48.58 33.23
N VAL A 246 47.77 49.42 32.18
CA VAL A 246 48.54 49.29 30.93
C VAL A 246 48.06 48.16 29.99
N ARG A 247 47.52 48.63 28.85
CA ARG A 247 47.58 48.09 27.47
C ARG A 247 46.35 47.34 26.90
N ASN A 248 45.61 48.10 26.09
CA ASN A 248 45.01 47.79 24.78
C ASN A 248 44.53 46.36 24.48
N ARG A 249 43.20 46.19 24.39
CA ARG A 249 42.55 45.23 23.50
C ARG A 249 41.48 45.95 22.66
N PRO A 250 41.22 45.53 21.40
CA PRO A 250 40.30 46.21 20.51
C PRO A 250 38.84 45.84 20.81
N ASP A 251 37.96 46.83 20.67
CA ASP A 251 36.50 46.71 20.67
C ASP A 251 35.98 45.73 19.61
N PRO A 252 34.86 45.06 19.91
CA PRO A 252 33.79 44.94 18.95
C PRO A 252 32.49 45.55 19.51
N SER A 253 32.03 46.57 18.81
CA SER A 253 30.73 47.22 18.91
C SER A 253 29.55 46.23 18.97
N TYR A 254 28.68 46.38 19.97
CA TYR A 254 27.35 45.75 20.03
C TYR A 254 26.37 46.46 19.09
N PRO A 255 25.61 45.75 18.23
CA PRO A 255 24.29 46.19 17.82
C PRO A 255 23.27 45.66 18.83
N THR A 256 22.55 46.57 19.48
CA THR A 256 21.36 46.27 20.28
C THR A 256 20.21 46.02 19.32
N GLU A 257 19.93 44.76 18.96
CA GLU A 257 18.70 44.38 18.28
C GLU A 257 17.85 43.42 19.12
N SER A 258 16.56 43.74 19.14
CA SER A 258 15.41 43.14 19.81
C SER A 258 15.47 41.62 20.01
N ASN A 259 15.56 41.20 21.27
CA ASN A 259 15.56 39.79 21.69
C ASN A 259 14.18 39.30 22.17
N HIS A 260 13.09 39.84 21.61
CA HIS A 260 11.72 39.45 22.00
C HIS A 260 11.16 38.24 21.24
N ASP A 261 11.68 37.93 20.04
CA ASP A 261 11.18 36.81 19.22
C ASP A 261 11.78 35.44 19.59
N HIS A 262 12.99 35.43 20.18
CA HIS A 262 13.62 34.17 20.61
C HIS A 262 13.01 33.60 21.90
N GLN A 263 12.45 34.45 22.77
CA GLN A 263 11.87 34.05 24.04
C GLN A 263 10.47 33.43 23.86
N THR A 264 9.65 33.96 22.95
CA THR A 264 8.30 33.41 22.63
C THR A 264 8.39 32.05 21.92
N LEU A 265 9.40 31.85 21.05
CA LEU A 265 9.69 30.57 20.42
C LEU A 265 10.23 29.54 21.43
N ALA A 266 11.02 29.96 22.42
CA ALA A 266 11.52 29.09 23.48
C ALA A 266 10.40 28.64 24.42
N ILE A 267 9.52 29.56 24.83
CA ILE A 267 8.37 29.28 25.70
C ILE A 267 7.37 28.35 25.01
N SER A 268 7.03 28.59 23.73
CA SER A 268 6.14 27.69 22.97
C SER A 268 6.74 26.29 22.77
N LYS A 269 8.05 26.18 22.54
CA LYS A 269 8.77 24.89 22.52
C LYS A 269 8.71 24.21 23.89
N MET A 270 8.90 24.95 24.98
CA MET A 270 8.85 24.42 26.35
C MET A 270 7.46 23.88 26.70
N PHE A 271 6.40 24.64 26.43
CA PHE A 271 5.01 24.20 26.66
C PHE A 271 4.63 22.99 25.80
N LEU A 272 5.06 22.95 24.53
CA LEU A 272 4.84 21.80 23.65
C LEU A 272 5.57 20.56 24.19
N THR A 273 6.81 20.70 24.66
CA THR A 273 7.60 19.60 25.24
C THR A 273 7.02 19.09 26.56
N GLN A 274 6.49 19.95 27.42
CA GLN A 274 5.89 19.56 28.70
C GLN A 274 4.58 18.79 28.49
N LYS A 275 3.72 19.21 27.55
CA LYS A 275 2.49 18.47 27.19
C LYS A 275 2.78 17.16 26.44
N LEU A 276 3.83 17.10 25.61
CA LEU A 276 4.29 15.87 24.95
C LEU A 276 4.94 14.87 25.93
N ALA A 277 5.55 15.35 27.02
CA ALA A 277 6.10 14.51 28.08
C ALA A 277 5.01 13.81 28.93
N LEU A 278 3.81 14.39 29.03
CA LEU A 278 2.65 13.78 29.70
C LEU A 278 2.02 12.62 28.91
N LEU A 279 2.24 12.53 27.58
CA LEU A 279 1.79 11.40 26.74
C LEU A 279 2.75 10.20 26.76
N LYS A 280 3.81 10.26 27.58
CA LYS A 280 4.94 9.32 27.62
C LYS A 280 4.64 8.07 28.46
N THR A 281 3.37 7.70 28.64
CA THR A 281 3.00 6.40 29.23
C THR A 281 3.24 5.31 28.19
N SER A 282 3.98 4.26 28.58
CA SER A 282 4.36 3.14 27.69
C SER A 282 3.16 2.45 27.01
N ARG A 283 1.97 2.53 27.60
CA ARG A 283 0.70 2.01 27.04
C ARG A 283 0.19 2.87 25.88
N THR A 284 0.18 4.20 26.01
CA THR A 284 -0.29 5.13 24.97
C THR A 284 0.57 5.04 23.71
N GLN A 285 1.89 4.95 23.88
CA GLN A 285 2.81 4.79 22.75
C GLN A 285 2.59 3.47 22.00
N ARG A 286 2.21 2.37 22.70
CA ARG A 286 1.87 1.09 22.07
C ARG A 286 0.58 1.18 21.26
N ILE A 287 -0.48 1.75 21.84
CA ILE A 287 -1.77 1.93 21.15
C ILE A 287 -1.58 2.79 19.90
N PHE A 288 -0.89 3.91 20.03
CA PHE A 288 -0.59 4.81 18.92
C PHE A 288 0.18 4.11 17.79
N SER A 289 1.20 3.34 18.16
CA SER A 289 1.99 2.55 17.20
C SER A 289 1.13 1.49 16.49
N ALA A 290 0.21 0.85 17.21
CA ALA A 290 -0.71 -0.15 16.66
C ALA A 290 -1.69 0.49 15.67
N VAL A 291 -2.33 1.60 16.05
CA VAL A 291 -3.25 2.35 15.17
C VAL A 291 -2.54 2.84 13.92
N TYR A 292 -1.38 3.45 14.06
CA TYR A 292 -0.54 3.89 12.94
C TYR A 292 -0.16 2.73 12.00
N GLY A 293 0.21 1.59 12.57
CA GLY A 293 0.52 0.36 11.85
C GLY A 293 -0.69 -0.17 11.07
N THR A 294 -1.88 -0.18 11.68
CA THR A 294 -3.13 -0.60 11.03
C THR A 294 -3.51 0.32 9.87
N ILE A 295 -3.45 1.64 10.07
CA ILE A 295 -3.77 2.62 9.02
C ILE A 295 -2.87 2.41 7.80
N ASN A 296 -1.55 2.26 7.98
CA ASN A 296 -0.62 2.03 6.87
C ASN A 296 -0.94 0.80 6.02
N ARG A 297 -1.60 -0.21 6.60
CA ARG A 297 -1.92 -1.46 5.91
C ARG A 297 -3.21 -1.37 5.14
N LEU A 298 -4.19 -0.64 5.67
CA LEU A 298 -5.52 -0.54 5.08
C LEU A 298 -5.68 0.66 4.17
N ILE A 299 -4.82 1.68 4.28
CA ILE A 299 -5.00 2.95 3.57
C ILE A 299 -5.00 2.82 2.04
N LEU A 300 -4.21 1.88 1.47
CA LEU A 300 -4.23 1.63 0.02
C LEU A 300 -5.51 0.94 -0.44
N LEU A 301 -6.06 0.03 0.38
CA LEU A 301 -7.38 -0.57 0.11
C LEU A 301 -8.48 0.48 0.20
N PHE A 302 -8.45 1.32 1.23
CA PHE A 302 -9.40 2.43 1.37
C PHE A 302 -9.26 3.45 0.22
N GLY A 303 -8.05 3.72 -0.25
CA GLY A 303 -7.81 4.55 -1.43
C GLY A 303 -8.46 3.95 -2.69
N PHE A 304 -8.33 2.65 -2.90
CA PHE A 304 -9.03 1.95 -3.99
C PHE A 304 -10.55 2.07 -3.85
N VAL A 305 -11.12 1.87 -2.65
CA VAL A 305 -12.56 2.05 -2.41
C VAL A 305 -12.98 3.51 -2.64
N ALA A 306 -12.16 4.49 -2.26
CA ALA A 306 -12.43 5.90 -2.51
C ALA A 306 -12.46 6.24 -4.01
N LEU A 307 -11.51 5.72 -4.78
CA LEU A 307 -11.48 5.89 -6.24
C LEU A 307 -12.66 5.18 -6.91
N ALA A 308 -12.98 3.96 -6.49
CA ALA A 308 -14.12 3.20 -7.00
C ALA A 308 -15.46 3.91 -6.73
N THR A 309 -15.69 4.33 -5.49
CA THR A 309 -16.91 5.09 -5.11
C THR A 309 -16.97 6.46 -5.79
N GLY A 310 -15.81 7.08 -6.05
CA GLY A 310 -15.71 8.33 -6.79
C GLY A 310 -16.12 8.15 -8.25
N PHE A 311 -15.63 7.10 -8.90
CA PHE A 311 -16.03 6.73 -10.26
C PHE A 311 -17.55 6.48 -10.35
N VAL A 312 -18.11 5.72 -9.41
CA VAL A 312 -19.56 5.47 -9.33
C VAL A 312 -20.36 6.76 -9.20
N THR A 313 -19.92 7.66 -8.30
CA THR A 313 -20.59 8.94 -8.06
C THR A 313 -20.51 9.84 -9.30
N TYR A 314 -19.34 9.92 -9.94
CA TYR A 314 -19.11 10.72 -11.15
C TYR A 314 -19.95 10.23 -12.34
N ALA A 315 -19.93 8.92 -12.60
CA ALA A 315 -20.69 8.30 -13.69
C ALA A 315 -22.21 8.30 -13.42
N GLY A 316 -22.63 8.36 -12.16
CA GLY A 316 -24.04 8.38 -11.78
C GLY A 316 -24.74 7.02 -11.82
N ILE A 317 -23.97 5.93 -11.83
CA ILE A 317 -24.42 4.54 -11.94
C ILE A 317 -24.74 3.92 -10.57
N TYR A 318 -25.46 2.78 -10.54
CA TYR A 318 -25.82 2.03 -9.32
C TYR A 318 -26.76 2.76 -8.37
N ARG A 319 -27.91 3.22 -8.87
CA ARG A 319 -28.98 3.83 -8.04
C ARG A 319 -30.02 2.78 -7.61
N GLY A 320 -30.57 2.95 -6.41
CA GLY A 320 -31.65 2.08 -5.90
C GLY A 320 -31.21 0.61 -5.75
N SER A 321 -31.99 -0.31 -6.31
CA SER A 321 -31.71 -1.75 -6.24
C SER A 321 -30.48 -2.18 -7.05
N HIS A 322 -30.00 -1.35 -7.99
CA HIS A 322 -28.83 -1.64 -8.81
C HIS A 322 -27.50 -1.58 -8.03
N VAL A 323 -27.52 -1.01 -6.81
CA VAL A 323 -26.37 -0.99 -5.88
C VAL A 323 -25.82 -2.39 -5.63
N PHE A 324 -26.68 -3.38 -5.45
CA PHE A 324 -26.24 -4.75 -5.13
C PHE A 324 -25.51 -5.40 -6.31
N SER A 325 -25.95 -5.14 -7.54
CA SER A 325 -25.28 -5.62 -8.76
C SER A 325 -23.90 -5.00 -8.93
N GLY A 326 -23.80 -3.68 -8.74
CA GLY A 326 -22.52 -2.97 -8.77
C GLY A 326 -21.56 -3.44 -7.68
N LEU A 327 -22.06 -3.57 -6.44
CA LEU A 327 -21.26 -4.03 -5.30
C LEU A 327 -20.72 -5.45 -5.53
N ALA A 328 -21.52 -6.36 -6.10
CA ALA A 328 -21.08 -7.70 -6.43
C ALA A 328 -19.91 -7.70 -7.43
N HIS A 329 -20.02 -6.94 -8.52
CA HIS A 329 -18.95 -6.84 -9.54
C HIS A 329 -17.69 -6.16 -8.99
N PHE A 330 -17.84 -5.09 -8.22
CA PHE A 330 -16.70 -4.37 -7.63
C PHE A 330 -15.98 -5.17 -6.55
N ILE A 331 -16.70 -5.93 -5.70
CA ILE A 331 -16.07 -6.80 -4.70
C ILE A 331 -15.41 -7.99 -5.40
N LYS A 332 -16.13 -8.73 -6.25
CA LYS A 332 -15.62 -9.92 -6.94
C LYS A 332 -14.41 -9.57 -7.82
N GLY A 333 -14.55 -8.56 -8.69
CA GLY A 333 -13.44 -8.06 -9.51
C GLY A 333 -12.31 -7.47 -8.67
N GLY A 334 -12.64 -6.75 -7.59
CA GLY A 334 -11.68 -6.16 -6.64
C GLY A 334 -10.77 -7.20 -5.99
N VAL A 335 -11.32 -8.35 -5.58
CA VAL A 335 -10.57 -9.46 -5.02
C VAL A 335 -9.55 -9.98 -6.03
N PHE A 336 -9.93 -10.22 -7.29
CA PHE A 336 -9.00 -10.66 -8.34
C PHE A 336 -7.93 -9.62 -8.65
N PHE A 337 -8.29 -8.34 -8.70
CA PHE A 337 -7.35 -7.26 -8.93
C PHE A 337 -6.27 -7.18 -7.83
N TRP A 338 -6.69 -7.18 -6.56
CA TRP A 338 -5.77 -7.18 -5.42
C TRP A 338 -4.98 -8.48 -5.29
N TYR A 339 -5.57 -9.61 -5.66
CA TYR A 339 -4.86 -10.89 -5.74
C TYR A 339 -3.76 -10.85 -6.81
N GLY A 340 -3.99 -10.19 -7.94
CA GLY A 340 -2.97 -9.92 -8.96
C GLY A 340 -1.84 -9.01 -8.44
N ILE A 341 -2.17 -7.94 -7.70
CA ILE A 341 -1.16 -7.09 -7.04
C ILE A 341 -0.32 -7.89 -6.03
N LEU A 342 -0.96 -8.72 -5.20
CA LEU A 342 -0.28 -9.61 -4.25
C LEU A 342 0.64 -10.58 -4.98
N THR A 343 0.19 -11.15 -6.09
CA THR A 343 0.95 -12.07 -6.94
C THR A 343 2.19 -11.40 -7.55
N LEU A 344 2.03 -10.21 -8.15
CA LEU A 344 3.14 -9.40 -8.64
C LEU A 344 4.15 -9.09 -7.54
N GLY A 345 3.63 -8.81 -6.37
CA GLY A 345 4.39 -8.57 -5.17
C GLY A 345 5.22 -9.74 -4.66
N ARG A 346 4.61 -10.94 -4.60
CA ARG A 346 5.30 -12.20 -4.32
C ARG A 346 6.45 -12.39 -5.32
N TRP A 347 6.19 -12.17 -6.60
CA TRP A 347 7.21 -12.21 -7.65
C TRP A 347 8.33 -11.19 -7.40
N ALA A 348 8.00 -9.94 -7.04
CA ALA A 348 8.99 -8.88 -6.80
C ALA A 348 9.89 -9.16 -5.57
N GLY A 349 9.50 -10.09 -4.70
CA GLY A 349 10.26 -10.50 -3.51
C GLY A 349 9.64 -10.09 -2.18
N CYS A 350 8.44 -9.53 -2.20
CA CYS A 350 7.72 -9.23 -0.96
C CYS A 350 7.32 -10.53 -0.25
N PHE A 351 7.36 -10.52 1.09
CA PHE A 351 7.07 -11.68 1.95
C PHE A 351 8.07 -12.85 1.82
N ALA A 352 9.30 -12.60 1.35
CA ALA A 352 10.36 -13.61 1.33
C ALA A 352 10.67 -14.16 2.74
N ASP A 353 10.45 -13.37 3.79
CA ASP A 353 10.60 -13.79 5.18
C ASP A 353 9.54 -14.80 5.64
N LEU A 354 8.41 -14.89 4.94
CA LEU A 354 7.35 -15.88 5.16
C LEU A 354 7.49 -17.11 4.23
N GLY A 355 8.41 -17.06 3.24
CA GLY A 355 8.53 -18.06 2.18
C GLY A 355 7.48 -17.93 1.07
N TRP A 356 6.80 -16.77 0.97
CA TRP A 356 5.74 -16.54 -0.01
C TRP A 356 6.27 -16.01 -1.35
N ALA A 357 7.51 -15.56 -1.39
CA ALA A 357 8.19 -15.03 -2.58
C ALA A 357 8.82 -16.13 -3.44
N TRP A 358 8.18 -17.31 -3.50
CA TRP A 358 8.67 -18.47 -4.22
C TRP A 358 10.09 -18.91 -3.80
N ASN A 359 10.40 -18.75 -2.52
CA ASN A 359 11.71 -18.99 -1.93
C ASN A 359 11.64 -20.00 -0.79
N ILE A 360 12.78 -20.60 -0.42
CA ILE A 360 12.82 -21.46 0.76
C ILE A 360 12.53 -20.63 2.01
N LYS A 361 11.62 -21.14 2.84
CA LYS A 361 11.28 -20.50 4.10
C LYS A 361 12.51 -20.41 5.02
N PRO A 362 12.89 -19.21 5.51
CA PRO A 362 14.06 -19.07 6.37
C PRO A 362 13.95 -19.83 7.69
N SER A 363 15.11 -20.20 8.26
CA SER A 363 15.19 -20.96 9.51
C SER A 363 14.76 -20.13 10.73
N LYS A 364 14.46 -20.84 11.84
CA LYS A 364 14.04 -20.23 13.12
C LYS A 364 15.01 -19.18 13.64
N THR A 365 16.31 -19.36 13.40
CA THR A 365 17.37 -18.44 13.86
C THR A 365 17.33 -17.09 13.13
N LEU A 366 16.88 -17.05 11.87
CA LEU A 366 16.87 -15.82 11.06
C LEU A 366 15.59 -15.00 11.21
N VAL A 367 14.42 -15.65 11.29
CA VAL A 367 13.11 -14.97 11.23
C VAL A 367 12.26 -15.08 12.50
N GLY A 368 12.69 -15.90 13.48
CA GLY A 368 11.98 -16.13 14.73
C GLY A 368 10.83 -17.15 14.63
N HIS A 369 10.34 -17.62 15.78
CA HIS A 369 9.42 -18.77 15.88
C HIS A 369 8.09 -18.58 15.14
N TRP A 370 7.47 -17.40 15.24
CA TRP A 370 6.15 -17.14 14.66
C TRP A 370 6.16 -17.16 13.13
N LYS A 371 7.15 -16.49 12.50
CA LYS A 371 7.27 -16.46 11.04
C LYS A 371 7.47 -17.86 10.46
N VAL A 372 8.22 -18.72 11.16
CA VAL A 372 8.38 -20.14 10.79
C VAL A 372 7.06 -20.92 10.89
N SER A 373 6.18 -20.56 11.83
CA SER A 373 4.87 -21.18 11.98
C SER A 373 3.78 -20.62 11.06
N SER A 374 4.03 -19.52 10.34
CA SER A 374 3.05 -18.94 9.42
C SER A 374 2.64 -19.92 8.32
N PRO A 375 1.36 -19.93 7.90
CA PRO A 375 0.88 -20.79 6.83
C PRO A 375 1.55 -20.47 5.48
N SER A 376 1.55 -21.44 4.56
CA SER A 376 1.98 -21.23 3.17
C SER A 376 1.03 -20.26 2.47
N ALA A 377 1.52 -19.58 1.44
CA ALA A 377 0.68 -18.69 0.63
C ALA A 377 -0.52 -19.45 0.06
N GLU A 378 -0.29 -20.67 -0.43
CA GLU A 378 -1.33 -21.50 -1.03
C GLU A 378 -2.39 -21.99 -0.02
N PHE A 379 -2.01 -22.17 1.25
CA PHE A 379 -2.99 -22.42 2.32
C PHE A 379 -3.87 -21.20 2.55
N VAL A 380 -3.30 -19.99 2.55
CA VAL A 380 -4.05 -18.74 2.71
C VAL A 380 -4.98 -18.54 1.50
N GLU A 381 -4.51 -18.80 0.28
CA GLU A 381 -5.34 -18.74 -0.94
C GLU A 381 -6.49 -19.74 -0.88
N SER A 382 -6.23 -20.99 -0.47
CA SER A 382 -7.28 -22.01 -0.28
C SER A 382 -8.28 -21.62 0.80
N PHE A 383 -7.81 -21.03 1.92
CA PHE A 383 -8.68 -20.53 2.98
C PHE A 383 -9.56 -19.37 2.52
N LEU A 384 -9.03 -18.45 1.71
CA LEU A 384 -9.81 -17.33 1.17
C LEU A 384 -10.89 -17.84 0.21
N ILE A 385 -10.57 -18.81 -0.65
CA ILE A 385 -11.53 -19.46 -1.55
C ILE A 385 -12.63 -20.16 -0.74
N PHE A 386 -12.25 -20.91 0.30
CA PHE A 386 -13.17 -21.55 1.23
C PHE A 386 -14.10 -20.54 1.92
N PHE A 387 -13.53 -19.52 2.54
CA PHE A 387 -14.27 -18.50 3.30
C PHE A 387 -15.22 -17.72 2.40
N TYR A 388 -14.76 -17.37 1.19
CA TYR A 388 -15.61 -16.72 0.19
C TYR A 388 -16.75 -17.66 -0.24
N GLY A 389 -16.46 -18.93 -0.54
CA GLY A 389 -17.49 -19.92 -0.87
C GLY A 389 -18.54 -20.08 0.24
N CYS A 390 -18.11 -20.27 1.48
CA CYS A 390 -19.01 -20.38 2.64
C CYS A 390 -19.94 -19.18 2.79
N THR A 391 -19.41 -17.97 2.63
CA THR A 391 -20.19 -16.74 2.84
C THR A 391 -21.10 -16.47 1.64
N ASN A 392 -20.63 -16.70 0.41
CA ASN A 392 -21.38 -16.36 -0.80
C ASN A 392 -22.61 -17.25 -1.04
N VAL A 393 -22.61 -18.50 -0.55
CA VAL A 393 -23.82 -19.37 -0.59
C VAL A 393 -25.05 -18.67 0.01
N PHE A 394 -24.87 -17.87 1.06
CA PHE A 394 -25.98 -17.18 1.74
C PHE A 394 -26.29 -15.80 1.13
N LEU A 395 -25.37 -15.22 0.35
CA LEU A 395 -25.52 -13.88 -0.21
C LEU A 395 -26.21 -13.87 -1.58
N GLU A 396 -26.16 -14.97 -2.32
CA GLU A 396 -26.59 -15.02 -3.72
C GLU A 396 -28.11 -14.82 -3.91
N HIS A 397 -28.94 -15.15 -2.91
CA HIS A 397 -30.39 -14.94 -2.96
C HIS A 397 -30.85 -13.60 -2.34
N LEU A 398 -29.94 -12.73 -1.92
CA LEU A 398 -30.32 -11.46 -1.28
C LEU A 398 -31.02 -10.50 -2.25
N THR A 399 -30.67 -10.50 -3.53
CA THR A 399 -31.28 -9.63 -4.55
C THR A 399 -32.68 -10.07 -4.95
N ALA A 400 -33.06 -11.32 -4.68
CA ALA A 400 -34.35 -11.91 -5.02
C ALA A 400 -35.06 -12.48 -3.78
N TRP A 401 -34.79 -11.93 -2.58
CA TRP A 401 -35.34 -12.43 -1.33
C TRP A 401 -36.87 -12.51 -1.38
N GLY A 402 -37.42 -13.72 -1.23
CA GLY A 402 -38.86 -13.98 -1.28
C GLY A 402 -39.42 -14.28 -2.68
N ARG A 403 -38.58 -14.32 -3.72
CA ARG A 403 -38.96 -14.79 -5.07
C ARG A 403 -38.58 -16.26 -5.27
N ARG A 404 -39.12 -16.88 -6.33
CA ARG A 404 -38.76 -18.26 -6.71
C ARG A 404 -37.32 -18.31 -7.19
N TRP A 405 -36.62 -19.40 -6.84
CA TRP A 405 -35.28 -19.69 -7.34
C TRP A 405 -35.29 -19.81 -8.87
N SER A 406 -34.39 -19.10 -9.53
CA SER A 406 -34.15 -19.20 -10.97
C SER A 406 -33.03 -20.20 -11.27
N ALA A 407 -32.92 -20.65 -12.53
CA ALA A 407 -31.81 -21.50 -12.96
C ALA A 407 -30.45 -20.82 -12.75
N GLN A 408 -30.38 -19.50 -12.98
CA GLN A 408 -29.18 -18.70 -12.77
C GLN A 408 -28.75 -18.67 -11.29
N ASP A 409 -29.72 -18.59 -10.36
CA ASP A 409 -29.42 -18.65 -8.92
C ASP A 409 -28.83 -20.02 -8.52
N LEU A 410 -29.34 -21.11 -9.10
CA LEU A 410 -28.82 -22.46 -8.87
C LEU A 410 -27.41 -22.65 -9.45
N GLU A 411 -27.12 -22.07 -10.62
CA GLU A 411 -25.76 -22.03 -11.18
C GLU A 411 -24.80 -21.28 -10.25
N HIS A 412 -25.18 -20.09 -9.77
CA HIS A 412 -24.33 -19.31 -8.87
C HIS A 412 -24.11 -19.97 -7.50
N ILE A 413 -25.12 -20.65 -6.95
CA ILE A 413 -24.95 -21.50 -5.76
C ILE A 413 -23.96 -22.62 -6.04
N SER A 414 -24.05 -23.28 -7.20
CA SER A 414 -23.18 -24.40 -7.56
C SER A 414 -21.72 -23.95 -7.65
N ILE A 415 -21.47 -22.75 -8.20
CA ILE A 415 -20.14 -22.11 -8.18
C ILE A 415 -19.67 -21.87 -6.73
N SER A 416 -20.56 -21.42 -5.85
CA SER A 416 -20.22 -21.17 -4.44
C SER A 416 -19.88 -22.46 -3.68
N ILE A 417 -20.57 -23.57 -3.96
CA ILE A 417 -20.26 -24.91 -3.43
C ILE A 417 -18.90 -25.39 -3.96
N MET A 418 -18.60 -25.17 -5.25
CA MET A 418 -17.29 -25.48 -5.82
C MET A 418 -16.17 -24.73 -5.09
N PHE A 419 -16.36 -23.45 -4.77
CA PHE A 419 -15.40 -22.65 -4.00
C PHE A 419 -15.24 -23.20 -2.57
N PHE A 420 -16.34 -23.50 -1.90
CA PHE A 420 -16.33 -24.10 -0.56
C PHE A 420 -15.55 -25.42 -0.53
N GLY A 421 -15.91 -26.37 -1.39
CA GLY A 421 -15.26 -27.69 -1.44
C GLY A 421 -13.81 -27.62 -1.92
N GLY A 422 -13.53 -26.84 -2.96
CA GLY A 422 -12.19 -26.67 -3.51
C GLY A 422 -11.22 -26.02 -2.54
N GLY A 423 -11.67 -24.98 -1.82
CA GLY A 423 -10.89 -24.33 -0.78
C GLY A 423 -10.60 -25.24 0.40
N LEU A 424 -11.61 -26.01 0.87
CA LEU A 424 -11.42 -26.99 1.94
C LEU A 424 -10.40 -28.06 1.55
N CYS A 425 -10.54 -28.64 0.36
CA CYS A 425 -9.61 -29.62 -0.18
C CYS A 425 -8.18 -29.05 -0.24
N GLY A 426 -8.03 -27.82 -0.74
CA GLY A 426 -6.74 -27.14 -0.78
C GLY A 426 -6.10 -26.95 0.60
N MET A 427 -6.88 -26.57 1.61
CA MET A 427 -6.38 -26.46 2.99
C MET A 427 -5.93 -27.81 3.57
N LEU A 428 -6.65 -28.89 3.26
CA LEU A 428 -6.30 -30.25 3.72
C LEU A 428 -4.98 -30.73 3.10
N VAL A 429 -4.75 -30.48 1.80
CA VAL A 429 -3.49 -30.81 1.10
C VAL A 429 -2.28 -30.09 1.71
N GLU A 430 -2.47 -28.85 2.13
CA GLU A 430 -1.43 -28.02 2.76
C GLU A 430 -1.21 -28.31 4.25
N SER A 431 -2.13 -29.05 4.89
CA SER A 431 -2.07 -29.33 6.32
C SER A 431 -0.95 -30.33 6.66
N ARG A 432 -0.01 -29.90 7.52
CA ARG A 432 1.06 -30.76 8.04
C ARG A 432 0.54 -31.94 8.86
N LYS A 433 -0.58 -31.77 9.55
CA LYS A 433 -1.21 -32.84 10.35
C LYS A 433 -1.76 -33.92 9.45
N ILE A 434 -2.55 -33.54 8.43
CA ILE A 434 -3.10 -34.48 7.45
C ILE A 434 -1.98 -35.19 6.71
N ARG A 435 -0.94 -34.47 6.27
CA ARG A 435 0.23 -35.07 5.64
C ARG A 435 0.94 -36.08 6.57
N GLY A 436 1.06 -35.77 7.86
CA GLY A 436 1.60 -36.70 8.85
C GLY A 436 0.76 -37.97 9.00
N LEU A 437 -0.57 -37.85 9.01
CA LEU A 437 -1.49 -38.99 9.04
C LEU A 437 -1.40 -39.84 7.77
N LEU A 438 -1.32 -39.21 6.60
CA LEU A 438 -1.14 -39.92 5.31
C LEU A 438 0.20 -40.66 5.24
N ASN A 439 1.25 -40.10 5.84
CA ASN A 439 2.57 -40.72 5.91
C ASN A 439 2.73 -41.73 7.07
N ALA A 440 1.72 -41.88 7.93
CA ALA A 440 1.81 -42.77 9.10
C ALA A 440 2.04 -44.22 8.68
N THR A 441 1.37 -44.68 7.61
CA THR A 441 1.50 -46.04 7.07
C THR A 441 2.95 -46.37 6.65
N THR A 442 3.65 -45.42 6.04
CA THR A 442 5.06 -45.57 5.62
C THR A 442 6.03 -45.42 6.79
N THR A 443 5.67 -44.61 7.79
CA THR A 443 6.52 -44.42 8.98
C THR A 443 6.47 -45.63 9.90
N HIS A 444 5.31 -46.28 10.01
CA HIS A 444 5.14 -47.51 10.80
C HIS A 444 5.84 -48.73 10.20
N THR A 445 6.07 -48.74 8.89
CA THR A 445 6.82 -49.80 8.20
C THR A 445 8.34 -49.62 8.27
N ARG A 446 8.83 -48.54 8.91
CA ARG A 446 10.27 -48.29 9.08
C ARG A 446 10.89 -49.34 10.03
N PRO A 447 11.84 -50.18 9.57
CA PRO A 447 12.47 -51.20 10.41
C PRO A 447 13.27 -50.58 11.57
N ALA A 448 13.23 -51.20 12.75
CA ALA A 448 13.92 -50.73 13.95
C ALA A 448 15.46 -50.61 13.81
N HIS A 449 16.08 -51.39 12.92
CA HIS A 449 17.53 -51.32 12.66
C HIS A 449 17.95 -50.04 11.90
N LEU A 450 17.02 -49.35 11.23
CA LEU A 450 17.25 -48.07 10.54
C LEU A 450 17.01 -46.85 11.44
N HIS A 451 16.87 -47.04 12.76
CA HIS A 451 16.77 -45.92 13.71
C HIS A 451 18.10 -45.18 13.88
N ASN A 452 19.22 -45.87 13.63
CA ASN A 452 20.56 -45.29 13.60
C ASN A 452 21.25 -45.62 12.26
N PRO A 453 20.93 -44.90 11.17
CA PRO A 453 21.48 -45.18 9.84
C PRO A 453 23.00 -44.99 9.87
N TYR A 454 23.75 -46.07 9.58
CA TYR A 454 25.21 -46.07 9.58
C TYR A 454 25.79 -45.44 8.30
N SER A 455 25.04 -45.44 7.19
CA SER A 455 25.48 -44.90 5.90
C SER A 455 24.72 -43.63 5.48
N ALA A 456 25.41 -42.74 4.76
CA ALA A 456 24.81 -41.52 4.22
C ALA A 456 23.70 -41.83 3.20
N ASP A 457 23.80 -42.96 2.50
CA ASP A 457 22.84 -43.41 1.49
C ASP A 457 21.53 -43.89 2.11
N GLU A 458 21.58 -44.65 3.22
CA GLU A 458 20.38 -45.01 4.00
C GLU A 458 19.69 -43.76 4.55
N LYS A 459 20.46 -42.78 5.00
CA LYS A 459 19.90 -41.50 5.47
C LYS A 459 19.24 -40.72 4.33
N ALA A 460 19.74 -40.82 3.10
CA ALA A 460 19.17 -40.18 1.92
C ALA A 460 17.84 -40.80 1.50
N LEU A 461 17.71 -42.13 1.59
CA LEU A 461 16.48 -42.88 1.26
C LEU A 461 15.26 -42.47 2.11
N TRP A 462 15.47 -42.11 3.37
CA TRP A 462 14.40 -41.70 4.30
C TRP A 462 14.24 -40.18 4.43
N GLN A 463 14.94 -39.37 3.62
CA GLN A 463 14.67 -37.93 3.60
C GLN A 463 13.38 -37.63 2.85
N PRO A 464 12.56 -36.68 3.34
CA PRO A 464 11.41 -36.23 2.59
C PRO A 464 11.85 -35.66 1.23
N PRO A 465 11.03 -35.82 0.17
CA PRO A 465 11.37 -35.31 -1.15
C PRO A 465 11.57 -33.79 -1.11
N LYS A 466 12.44 -33.30 -2.01
CA LYS A 466 12.78 -31.87 -2.09
C LYS A 466 11.56 -30.97 -2.28
N THR A 467 10.50 -31.47 -2.92
CA THR A 467 9.21 -30.80 -3.13
C THR A 467 8.48 -30.47 -1.83
N TYR A 468 8.76 -31.16 -0.71
CA TYR A 468 8.12 -30.85 0.58
C TYR A 468 8.63 -29.55 1.22
N ARG A 469 9.73 -28.98 0.69
CA ARG A 469 10.34 -27.76 1.23
C ARG A 469 9.53 -26.50 0.91
N PHE A 470 8.63 -26.57 -0.06
CA PHE A 470 7.76 -25.48 -0.48
C PHE A 470 6.37 -26.02 -0.84
N SER A 471 5.39 -25.14 -0.95
CA SER A 471 4.00 -25.52 -1.23
C SER A 471 3.72 -25.44 -2.73
N MET A 472 3.01 -26.46 -3.25
CA MET A 472 2.65 -26.60 -4.66
C MET A 472 1.19 -27.04 -4.77
N ASN A 473 0.27 -26.24 -4.24
CA ASN A 473 -1.13 -26.58 -4.26
C ASN A 473 -1.79 -26.10 -5.57
N LEU A 474 -2.28 -27.03 -6.38
CA LEU A 474 -2.96 -26.72 -7.63
C LEU A 474 -4.44 -26.32 -7.43
N LEU A 475 -5.03 -26.60 -6.27
CA LEU A 475 -6.46 -26.38 -6.03
C LEU A 475 -6.87 -24.90 -6.23
N PRO A 476 -6.16 -23.89 -5.68
CA PRO A 476 -6.51 -22.49 -5.93
C PRO A 476 -6.54 -22.14 -7.42
N ALA A 477 -5.52 -22.54 -8.17
CA ALA A 477 -5.44 -22.28 -9.61
C ALA A 477 -6.56 -23.01 -10.38
N LEU A 478 -6.89 -24.25 -10.00
CA LEU A 478 -7.97 -25.02 -10.60
C LEU A 478 -9.34 -24.35 -10.42
N ILE A 479 -9.63 -23.85 -9.22
CA ILE A 479 -10.91 -23.16 -8.96
C ILE A 479 -11.02 -21.87 -9.77
N VAL A 480 -9.93 -21.12 -9.91
CA VAL A 480 -9.88 -19.93 -10.77
C VAL A 480 -10.03 -20.30 -12.26
N LEU A 481 -9.41 -21.40 -12.70
CA LEU A 481 -9.57 -21.93 -14.06
C LEU A 481 -11.04 -22.23 -14.36
N LEU A 482 -11.69 -23.04 -13.50
CA LEU A 482 -13.08 -23.45 -13.66
C LEU A 482 -14.02 -22.24 -13.66
N LEU A 483 -13.82 -21.29 -12.76
CA LEU A 483 -14.57 -20.03 -12.76
C LEU A 483 -14.42 -19.31 -14.11
N GLY A 484 -13.19 -19.18 -14.61
CA GLY A 484 -12.92 -18.52 -15.89
C GLY A 484 -13.63 -19.21 -17.07
N VAL A 485 -13.59 -20.54 -17.14
CA VAL A 485 -14.28 -21.32 -18.19
C VAL A 485 -15.79 -21.11 -18.13
N MET A 486 -16.39 -21.31 -16.95
CA MET A 486 -17.85 -21.19 -16.77
C MET A 486 -18.35 -19.79 -17.14
N MET A 487 -17.65 -18.76 -16.69
CA MET A 487 -18.09 -17.37 -16.87
C MET A 487 -17.79 -16.84 -18.27
N SER A 488 -16.75 -17.35 -18.93
CA SER A 488 -16.48 -17.00 -20.34
C SER A 488 -17.52 -17.54 -21.32
N SER A 489 -18.26 -18.57 -20.91
CA SER A 489 -19.32 -19.22 -21.70
C SER A 489 -20.73 -18.75 -21.31
N HIS A 490 -20.84 -17.86 -20.32
CA HIS A 490 -22.14 -17.40 -19.82
C HIS A 490 -22.71 -16.31 -20.76
N HIS A 491 -23.86 -16.59 -21.38
CA HIS A 491 -24.57 -15.62 -22.21
C HIS A 491 -25.19 -14.51 -21.36
N GLN A 492 -25.05 -13.26 -21.80
CA GLN A 492 -25.64 -12.09 -21.14
C GLN A 492 -26.72 -11.49 -22.04
N THR A 493 -27.55 -10.61 -21.48
CA THR A 493 -28.63 -9.94 -22.23
C THR A 493 -28.11 -9.02 -23.34
N SER A 494 -26.91 -8.47 -23.17
CA SER A 494 -26.23 -7.63 -24.17
C SER A 494 -25.04 -8.37 -24.79
N MET A 495 -24.79 -8.10 -26.07
CA MET A 495 -23.60 -8.57 -26.79
C MET A 495 -22.31 -7.98 -26.20
N VAL A 496 -22.31 -6.70 -25.81
CA VAL A 496 -21.18 -6.05 -25.14
C VAL A 496 -20.91 -6.73 -23.80
N SER A 497 -21.96 -6.98 -23.00
CA SER A 497 -21.83 -7.69 -21.72
C SER A 497 -21.27 -9.10 -21.91
N THR A 498 -21.76 -9.85 -22.90
CA THR A 498 -21.30 -11.20 -23.23
C THR A 498 -19.81 -11.20 -23.61
N MET A 499 -19.38 -10.22 -24.41
CA MET A 499 -17.98 -10.08 -24.80
C MET A 499 -17.06 -9.71 -23.62
N LEU A 500 -17.49 -8.80 -22.74
CA LEU A 500 -16.71 -8.49 -21.53
C LEU A 500 -16.59 -9.71 -20.60
N HIS A 501 -17.67 -10.51 -20.45
CA HIS A 501 -17.65 -11.76 -19.67
C HIS A 501 -16.68 -12.79 -20.25
N LYS A 502 -16.70 -12.95 -21.58
CA LYS A 502 -15.73 -13.78 -22.29
C LYS A 502 -14.29 -13.30 -22.06
N GLN A 503 -14.04 -12.00 -22.14
CA GLN A 503 -12.71 -11.41 -21.96
C GLN A 503 -12.17 -11.64 -20.55
N TRP A 504 -12.90 -11.28 -19.49
CA TRP A 504 -12.38 -11.48 -18.13
C TRP A 504 -12.29 -12.96 -17.75
N GLY A 505 -13.23 -13.80 -18.20
CA GLY A 505 -13.17 -15.24 -17.98
C GLY A 505 -11.94 -15.86 -18.63
N THR A 506 -11.63 -15.48 -19.87
CA THR A 506 -10.41 -15.92 -20.58
C THR A 506 -9.13 -15.46 -19.88
N LEU A 507 -9.10 -14.24 -19.33
CA LEU A 507 -7.95 -13.76 -18.56
C LEU A 507 -7.76 -14.58 -17.27
N LEU A 508 -8.82 -14.94 -16.55
CA LEU A 508 -8.70 -15.83 -15.38
C LEU A 508 -8.21 -17.23 -15.74
N VAL A 509 -8.66 -17.80 -16.87
CA VAL A 509 -8.11 -19.04 -17.42
C VAL A 509 -6.60 -18.88 -17.69
N GLY A 510 -6.21 -17.80 -18.36
CA GLY A 510 -4.80 -17.49 -18.62
C GLY A 510 -3.96 -17.36 -17.35
N ALA A 511 -4.50 -16.74 -16.30
CA ALA A 511 -3.84 -16.65 -14.99
C ALA A 511 -3.61 -18.03 -14.36
N ALA A 512 -4.64 -18.88 -14.36
CA ALA A 512 -4.56 -20.21 -13.80
C ALA A 512 -3.56 -21.11 -14.55
N LEU A 513 -3.56 -21.04 -15.89
CA LEU A 513 -2.59 -21.78 -16.71
C LEU A 513 -1.15 -21.28 -16.48
N ALA A 514 -0.94 -19.97 -16.41
CA ALA A 514 0.36 -19.41 -16.09
C ALA A 514 0.86 -19.83 -14.69
N ARG A 515 -0.03 -19.88 -13.69
CA ARG A 515 0.30 -20.42 -12.35
C ARG A 515 0.62 -21.92 -12.41
N ALA A 516 -0.09 -22.71 -13.22
CA ALA A 516 0.22 -24.12 -13.41
C ALA A 516 1.63 -24.31 -14.02
N VAL A 517 2.03 -23.47 -14.97
CA VAL A 517 3.40 -23.45 -15.50
C VAL A 517 4.43 -23.14 -14.39
N THR A 518 4.16 -22.19 -13.49
CA THR A 518 5.02 -21.94 -12.32
C THR A 518 5.23 -23.22 -11.49
N TYR A 519 4.15 -23.98 -11.24
CA TYR A 519 4.26 -25.24 -10.50
C TYR A 519 5.02 -26.31 -11.26
N MET A 520 4.80 -26.46 -12.57
CA MET A 520 5.56 -27.40 -13.39
C MET A 520 7.07 -27.08 -13.36
N LEU A 521 7.44 -25.80 -13.50
CA LEU A 521 8.83 -25.36 -13.43
C LEU A 521 9.48 -25.69 -12.09
N PHE A 522 8.79 -25.47 -10.97
CA PHE A 522 9.33 -25.79 -9.65
C PHE A 522 9.27 -27.27 -9.28
N TYR A 523 8.41 -28.06 -9.94
CA TYR A 523 8.46 -29.50 -9.82
C TYR A 523 9.76 -30.05 -10.44
N ILE A 524 10.11 -29.54 -11.62
CA ILE A 524 11.32 -29.92 -12.37
C ILE A 524 12.58 -29.34 -11.70
N SER A 525 12.53 -28.08 -11.27
CA SER A 525 13.66 -27.34 -10.70
C SER A 525 13.25 -26.64 -9.40
N PRO A 526 13.25 -27.37 -8.26
CA PRO A 526 12.79 -26.82 -7.00
C PRO A 526 13.70 -25.70 -6.49
N PRO A 527 13.15 -24.66 -5.86
CA PRO A 527 13.94 -23.54 -5.34
C PRO A 527 14.91 -24.01 -4.26
N THR A 528 16.17 -23.59 -4.39
CA THR A 528 17.27 -23.92 -3.45
C THR A 528 17.69 -22.74 -2.58
N SER A 529 17.33 -21.51 -2.96
CA SER A 529 17.78 -20.28 -2.32
C SER A 529 16.75 -19.69 -1.36
N LEU A 530 17.25 -18.89 -0.41
CA LEU A 530 16.44 -18.01 0.44
C LEU A 530 15.97 -16.75 -0.31
N LEU A 531 16.59 -16.42 -1.44
CA LEU A 531 16.24 -15.27 -2.27
C LEU A 531 15.00 -15.58 -3.14
N PRO A 532 14.22 -14.55 -3.53
CA PRO A 532 13.08 -14.72 -4.42
C PRO A 532 13.47 -15.34 -5.76
N SER A 533 12.77 -16.39 -6.19
CA SER A 533 13.09 -17.14 -7.42
C SER A 533 12.57 -16.48 -8.70
N ARG A 534 11.59 -15.57 -8.59
CA ARG A 534 11.04 -14.76 -9.70
C ARG A 534 10.63 -15.54 -10.97
N PRO A 535 9.76 -16.56 -10.86
CA PRO A 535 9.32 -17.33 -12.02
C PRO A 535 8.63 -16.42 -13.06
N PRO A 536 9.01 -16.48 -14.36
CA PRO A 536 8.51 -15.56 -15.37
C PRO A 536 7.01 -15.71 -15.64
N SER A 537 6.48 -16.93 -15.54
CA SER A 537 5.05 -17.21 -15.67
C SER A 537 4.20 -16.47 -14.64
N GLU A 538 4.75 -16.16 -13.47
CA GLU A 538 4.02 -15.48 -12.41
C GLU A 538 3.74 -14.00 -12.70
N LEU A 539 4.55 -13.36 -13.56
CA LEU A 539 4.24 -12.02 -14.08
C LEU A 539 2.98 -12.07 -14.95
N ILE A 540 2.83 -13.11 -15.77
CA ILE A 540 1.65 -13.33 -16.62
C ILE A 540 0.45 -13.61 -15.73
N THR A 541 0.60 -14.45 -14.70
CA THR A 541 -0.44 -14.69 -13.68
C THR A 541 -0.93 -13.37 -13.08
N ALA A 542 -0.01 -12.51 -12.62
CA ALA A 542 -0.36 -11.21 -12.04
C ALA A 542 -1.09 -10.30 -13.04
N PHE A 543 -0.58 -10.20 -14.28
CA PHE A 543 -1.19 -9.40 -15.34
C PHE A 543 -2.63 -9.84 -15.61
N CYS A 544 -2.82 -11.14 -15.84
CA CYS A 544 -4.12 -11.73 -16.15
C CYS A 544 -5.13 -11.57 -14.99
N LEU A 545 -4.70 -11.72 -13.73
CA LEU A 545 -5.55 -11.48 -12.55
C LEU A 545 -5.94 -10.00 -12.40
N MET A 546 -4.99 -9.08 -12.58
CA MET A 546 -5.25 -7.65 -12.50
C MET A 546 -6.19 -7.19 -13.62
N ALA A 547 -5.93 -7.61 -14.85
CA ALA A 547 -6.74 -7.26 -16.02
C ALA A 547 -8.13 -7.91 -15.97
N GLY A 548 -8.21 -9.21 -15.65
CA GLY A 548 -9.48 -9.91 -15.47
C GLY A 548 -10.32 -9.29 -14.36
N GLY A 549 -9.69 -8.93 -13.23
CA GLY A 549 -10.35 -8.24 -12.14
C GLY A 549 -10.96 -6.89 -12.55
N LEU A 550 -10.22 -6.04 -13.28
CA LEU A 550 -10.73 -4.75 -13.74
C LEU A 550 -11.85 -4.87 -14.78
N ILE A 551 -11.72 -5.78 -15.76
CA ILE A 551 -12.79 -6.02 -16.75
C ILE A 551 -14.04 -6.58 -16.06
N PHE A 552 -13.88 -7.43 -15.04
CA PHE A 552 -15.01 -7.91 -14.24
C PHE A 552 -15.71 -6.75 -13.50
N MET A 553 -14.98 -5.78 -12.95
CA MET A 553 -15.64 -4.58 -12.37
C MET A 553 -16.42 -3.77 -13.42
N ALA A 554 -15.94 -3.73 -14.67
CA ALA A 554 -16.57 -3.02 -15.78
C ALA A 554 -17.74 -3.79 -16.43
N SER A 555 -17.93 -5.08 -16.14
CA SER A 555 -18.94 -5.93 -16.78
C SER A 555 -20.30 -5.93 -16.09
N SER A 556 -20.56 -4.99 -15.18
CA SER A 556 -21.86 -4.89 -14.51
C SER A 556 -22.93 -4.31 -15.44
N VAL A 557 -24.21 -4.60 -15.14
CA VAL A 557 -25.34 -4.16 -15.97
C VAL A 557 -25.35 -2.65 -16.23
N ASP A 558 -25.20 -1.83 -15.17
CA ASP A 558 -25.22 -0.37 -15.31
C ASP A 558 -23.99 0.17 -16.02
N THR A 559 -22.81 -0.45 -15.83
CA THR A 559 -21.58 -0.02 -16.51
C THR A 559 -21.61 -0.38 -17.99
N VAL A 560 -22.12 -1.58 -18.33
CA VAL A 560 -22.33 -1.97 -19.73
C VAL A 560 -23.34 -1.05 -20.40
N LYS A 561 -24.44 -0.72 -19.74
CA LYS A 561 -25.40 0.25 -20.28
C LYS A 561 -24.75 1.62 -20.49
N ALA A 562 -23.88 2.06 -19.59
CA ALA A 562 -23.11 3.29 -19.78
C ALA A 562 -22.15 3.18 -20.98
N ILE A 563 -21.48 2.04 -21.18
CA ILE A 563 -20.61 1.79 -22.34
C ILE A 563 -21.41 1.85 -23.65
N GLU A 564 -22.55 1.17 -23.71
CA GLU A 564 -23.42 1.13 -24.89
C GLU A 564 -24.02 2.49 -25.23
N THR A 565 -24.45 3.25 -24.22
CA THR A 565 -25.04 4.59 -24.43
C THR A 565 -24.04 5.67 -24.84
N ASN A 566 -22.74 5.38 -24.79
CA ASN A 566 -21.68 6.25 -25.29
C ASN A 566 -21.01 5.64 -26.55
N ASP A 567 -21.66 4.68 -27.21
CA ASP A 567 -21.18 4.01 -28.43
C ASP A 567 -19.77 3.40 -28.31
N LEU A 568 -19.40 2.97 -27.09
CA LEU A 568 -18.12 2.33 -26.82
C LEU A 568 -18.22 0.80 -26.99
N GLY A 569 -17.24 0.21 -27.66
CA GLY A 569 -17.16 -1.24 -27.84
C GLY A 569 -16.42 -1.97 -26.70
N ALA A 570 -16.71 -3.26 -26.53
CA ALA A 570 -15.98 -4.12 -25.57
C ALA A 570 -14.46 -4.17 -25.84
N MET A 571 -14.03 -4.00 -27.10
CA MET A 571 -12.60 -3.97 -27.45
C MET A 571 -11.90 -2.69 -26.99
N PHE A 572 -12.60 -1.56 -26.94
CA PHE A 572 -12.06 -0.32 -26.40
C PHE A 572 -11.78 -0.48 -24.89
N VAL A 573 -12.76 -0.99 -24.14
CA VAL A 573 -12.61 -1.25 -22.70
C VAL A 573 -11.47 -2.23 -22.43
N PHE A 574 -11.35 -3.28 -23.25
CA PHE A 574 -10.28 -4.26 -23.17
C PHE A 574 -8.89 -3.63 -23.36
N THR A 575 -8.67 -2.93 -24.47
CA THR A 575 -7.38 -2.32 -24.81
C THR A 575 -6.95 -1.25 -23.81
N MET A 576 -7.87 -0.40 -23.37
CA MET A 576 -7.62 0.58 -22.31
C MET A 576 -7.22 -0.10 -20.99
N THR A 577 -7.91 -1.18 -20.63
CA THR A 577 -7.60 -1.93 -19.39
C THR A 577 -6.23 -2.60 -19.46
N MET A 578 -5.84 -3.19 -20.60
CA MET A 578 -4.50 -3.79 -20.76
C MET A 578 -3.40 -2.73 -20.61
N GLY A 579 -3.58 -1.55 -21.22
CA GLY A 579 -2.65 -0.42 -21.08
C GLY A 579 -2.54 0.06 -19.64
N LEU A 580 -3.66 0.21 -18.94
CA LEU A 580 -3.67 0.63 -17.54
C LEU A 580 -2.98 -0.40 -16.63
N VAL A 581 -3.24 -1.70 -16.82
CA VAL A 581 -2.66 -2.76 -15.99
C VAL A 581 -1.16 -2.87 -16.20
N THR A 582 -0.69 -2.88 -17.45
CA THR A 582 0.76 -2.94 -17.73
C THR A 582 1.50 -1.75 -17.12
N PHE A 583 0.94 -0.55 -17.24
CA PHE A 583 1.48 0.66 -16.61
C PHE A 583 1.49 0.54 -15.08
N LEU A 584 0.40 0.08 -14.47
CA LEU A 584 0.29 -0.09 -13.03
C LEU A 584 1.27 -1.14 -12.51
N MET A 585 1.47 -2.25 -13.22
CA MET A 585 2.46 -3.26 -12.88
C MET A 585 3.87 -2.68 -12.89
N ALA A 586 4.23 -1.93 -13.93
CA ALA A 586 5.52 -1.24 -14.01
C ALA A 586 5.71 -0.27 -12.83
N TRP A 587 4.65 0.48 -12.48
CA TRP A 587 4.66 1.36 -11.32
C TRP A 587 4.87 0.60 -10.01
N ILE A 588 4.15 -0.49 -9.76
CA ILE A 588 4.30 -1.31 -8.54
C ILE A 588 5.73 -1.84 -8.42
N ILE A 589 6.29 -2.37 -9.52
CA ILE A 589 7.68 -2.84 -9.56
C ILE A 589 8.64 -1.69 -9.23
N LEU A 590 8.44 -0.50 -9.81
CA LEU A 590 9.26 0.67 -9.56
C LEU A 590 9.22 1.08 -8.09
N VAL A 591 8.05 1.11 -7.45
CA VAL A 591 7.91 1.47 -6.03
C VAL A 591 8.62 0.45 -5.13
N ILE A 592 8.54 -0.84 -5.44
CA ILE A 592 9.27 -1.90 -4.72
C ILE A 592 10.79 -1.78 -4.96
N ALA A 593 11.21 -1.43 -6.17
CA ALA A 593 12.63 -1.20 -6.49
C ALA A 593 13.19 0.02 -5.75
N ILE A 594 12.44 1.13 -5.68
CA ILE A 594 12.80 2.34 -4.92
C ILE A 594 12.96 2.00 -3.43
N LYS A 595 12.07 1.15 -2.88
CA LYS A 595 12.21 0.62 -1.52
C LYS A 595 13.54 -0.09 -1.33
N GLY A 596 13.85 -1.04 -2.21
CA GLY A 596 15.11 -1.79 -2.18
C GLY A 596 16.34 -0.90 -2.27
N TRP A 597 16.30 0.10 -3.17
CA TRP A 597 17.35 1.11 -3.31
C TRP A 597 17.56 1.92 -2.03
N ALA A 598 16.46 2.39 -1.40
CA ALA A 598 16.52 3.16 -0.17
C ALA A 598 17.09 2.35 1.01
N ILE A 599 16.85 1.03 1.05
CA ILE A 599 17.45 0.12 2.04
C ILE A 599 18.95 -0.05 1.77
N ARG A 600 19.35 -0.33 0.53
CA ARG A 600 20.76 -0.54 0.14
C ARG A 600 21.63 0.66 0.46
N ARG A 601 21.17 1.87 0.14
CA ARG A 601 21.93 3.11 0.42
C ARG A 601 22.29 3.25 1.89
N LYS A 602 21.44 2.75 2.79
CA LYS A 602 21.68 2.81 4.24
C LYS A 602 22.63 1.75 4.75
N GLY A 603 22.61 0.54 4.16
CA GLY A 603 23.61 -0.47 4.46
C GLY A 603 25.01 0.06 4.21
N ASN A 604 25.22 0.69 3.05
CA ASN A 604 26.50 1.27 2.68
C ASN A 604 26.93 2.41 3.62
N THR A 605 26.01 3.31 4.00
CA THR A 605 26.34 4.39 4.96
C THR A 605 26.66 3.86 6.36
N ALA A 606 25.94 2.84 6.84
CA ALA A 606 26.24 2.25 8.15
C ALA A 606 27.59 1.52 8.16
N PHE A 607 27.92 0.83 7.07
CA PHE A 607 29.21 0.18 6.89
C PHE A 607 30.36 1.21 6.85
N SER A 608 30.19 2.31 6.09
CA SER A 608 31.22 3.37 6.03
C SER A 608 31.49 4.03 7.39
N PHE A 609 30.46 4.23 8.21
CA PHE A 609 30.62 4.75 9.58
C PHE A 609 31.37 3.77 10.50
N LEU A 610 31.12 2.46 10.37
CA LEU A 610 31.82 1.46 11.18
C LEU A 610 33.30 1.34 10.79
N THR A 611 33.63 1.39 9.49
CA THR A 611 35.02 1.44 9.03
C THR A 611 35.75 2.72 9.44
N ALA A 612 35.06 3.87 9.45
CA ALA A 612 35.65 5.13 9.93
C ALA A 612 35.93 5.07 11.44
N ALA A 613 34.99 4.56 12.24
CA ALA A 613 35.16 4.42 13.69
C ALA A 613 36.20 3.36 14.08
N GLN A 614 36.45 2.34 13.24
CA GLN A 614 37.55 1.40 13.46
C GLN A 614 38.92 2.01 13.16
N ASN A 615 39.00 2.90 12.16
CA ASN A 615 40.26 3.58 11.82
C ASN A 615 40.65 4.66 12.85
N GLU A 616 39.67 5.33 13.47
CA GLU A 616 39.92 6.30 14.56
C GLU A 616 40.35 5.66 15.89
N ASN A 617 40.04 4.37 16.12
CA ASN A 617 40.52 3.63 17.30
C ASN A 617 41.90 2.96 17.07
N SER A 618 42.48 3.12 15.89
CA SER A 618 43.80 2.56 15.51
C SER A 618 44.89 3.62 15.31
N LEU A 619 44.57 4.88 15.60
CA LEU A 619 45.49 6.01 15.75
C LEU A 619 45.48 6.41 17.22
#